data_AF-A0A959LQS0-F1
#
_entry.id   AF-A0A959LQS0-F1
#
_cell.length_a   1.000
_cell.length_b   1.000
_cell.length_c   1.000
_cell.angle_alpha   90.00
_cell.angle_beta   90.00
_cell.angle_gamma   90.00
#
_symmetry.space_group_name_H-M   'P 1'
#
loop_
_entity.id
_entity.type
_entity.pdbx_description
1 polymer ?
#
loop_
_entity_poly.entity_id
_entity_poly.type
_entity_poly.pdbx_seq_one_letter_code
_entity_poly.pdbx_strand_id
1 'polypeptide(L)'
;MLMEFLMLSSAGVLFTDSKFMRRVMAIVMPALSFFWIYNIITKDISKVFSIFLILSFITITVLYINIIVNKALFTKKAVFQNPIFLISISLIIYCAGTVPLYGLMNILIEGNKVLAKQLFTINMVAAIMRYTLLALAIYLYIRQAKREIAA
;
A
#
# COMPACT_ATOMS: atom_id res chain seq x y z
N MET A 1 5.82 -6.31 -9.01
CA MET A 1 5.97 -5.90 -7.59
C MET A 1 6.91 -4.73 -7.35
N LEU A 2 8.20 -4.76 -7.77
CA LEU A 2 9.09 -3.60 -7.57
C LEU A 2 8.52 -2.31 -8.18
N MET A 3 8.05 -2.36 -9.44
CA MET A 3 7.43 -1.20 -10.07
C MET A 3 6.18 -0.70 -9.36
N GLU A 4 5.31 -1.62 -8.91
CA GLU A 4 4.12 -1.26 -8.13
C GLU A 4 4.50 -0.56 -6.84
N PHE A 5 5.52 -1.06 -6.13
CA PHE A 5 6.05 -0.44 -4.92
C PHE A 5 6.55 0.99 -5.17
N LEU A 6 7.30 1.19 -6.25
CA LEU A 6 7.83 2.50 -6.62
C LEU A 6 6.71 3.47 -7.01
N MET A 7 5.72 3.03 -7.77
CA MET A 7 4.59 3.85 -8.15
C MET A 7 3.75 4.25 -6.92
N LEU A 8 3.42 3.30 -6.05
CA LEU A 8 2.64 3.56 -4.83
C LEU A 8 3.38 4.47 -3.85
N SER A 9 4.67 4.23 -3.64
CA SER A 9 5.48 5.08 -2.77
C SER A 9 5.62 6.49 -3.32
N SER A 10 5.83 6.64 -4.64
CA SER A 10 5.89 7.96 -5.30
C SER A 10 4.55 8.70 -5.20
N ALA A 11 3.43 8.00 -5.39
CA ALA A 11 2.11 8.57 -5.21
C ALA A 11 1.89 9.04 -3.76
N GLY A 12 2.27 8.25 -2.77
CA GLY A 12 2.19 8.65 -1.36
C GLY A 12 3.05 9.88 -1.04
N VAL A 13 4.23 10.03 -1.65
CA VAL A 13 5.08 11.23 -1.49
C VAL A 13 4.40 12.49 -2.04
N LEU A 14 3.61 12.39 -3.11
CA LEU A 14 2.83 13.51 -3.63
C LEU A 14 1.70 13.93 -2.69
N PHE A 15 1.16 12.98 -1.91
CA PHE A 15 0.05 13.22 -0.99
C PHE A 15 0.47 13.57 0.44
N THR A 16 1.76 13.46 0.80
CA THR A 16 2.24 13.81 2.14
C THR A 16 2.59 15.30 2.23
N ASP A 17 1.99 15.96 3.23
CA ASP A 17 2.28 17.36 3.53
C ASP A 17 3.60 17.51 4.32
N SER A 18 4.11 16.43 4.93
CA SER A 18 5.32 16.45 5.78
C SER A 18 6.61 16.56 4.97
N LYS A 19 7.35 17.66 5.13
CA LYS A 19 8.70 17.85 4.53
C LYS A 19 9.69 16.77 4.99
N PHE A 20 9.58 16.33 6.25
CA PHE A 20 10.42 15.27 6.78
C PHE A 20 10.19 13.95 6.05
N MET A 21 8.93 13.51 5.91
CA MET A 21 8.60 12.27 5.20
C MET A 21 9.02 12.32 3.73
N ARG A 22 8.87 13.47 3.06
CA ARG A 22 9.36 13.63 1.68
C ARG A 22 10.86 13.40 1.56
N ARG A 23 11.66 13.95 2.49
CA ARG A 23 13.11 13.74 2.52
C ARG A 23 13.48 12.29 2.81
N VAL A 24 12.81 11.66 3.77
CA VAL A 24 13.02 10.24 4.09
C VAL A 24 12.75 9.38 2.86
N MET A 25 11.62 9.57 2.18
CA MET A 25 11.27 8.78 1.00
C MET A 25 12.21 9.03 -0.19
N ALA A 26 12.71 10.27 -0.37
CA ALA A 26 13.69 10.59 -1.39
C ALA A 26 15.03 9.85 -1.21
N ILE A 27 15.36 9.43 0.00
CA ILE A 27 16.56 8.63 0.30
C ILE A 27 16.23 7.14 0.26
N VAL A 28 15.14 6.74 0.92
CA VAL A 28 14.75 5.34 1.09
C VAL A 28 14.35 4.69 -0.24
N MET A 29 13.64 5.40 -1.13
CA MET A 29 13.20 4.81 -2.40
C MET A 29 14.35 4.50 -3.37
N PRO A 30 15.31 5.40 -3.65
CA PRO A 30 16.47 5.07 -4.47
C PRO A 30 17.33 3.97 -3.85
N ALA A 31 17.55 4.02 -2.53
CA ALA A 31 18.30 2.99 -1.81
C ALA A 31 17.65 1.61 -1.95
N LEU A 32 16.33 1.50 -1.75
CA LEU A 32 15.58 0.26 -1.94
C LEU A 32 15.63 -0.22 -3.39
N SER A 33 15.52 0.70 -4.36
CA SER A 33 15.56 0.37 -5.80
C SER A 33 16.91 -0.20 -6.21
N PHE A 34 17.99 0.49 -5.81
CA PHE A 34 19.36 0.06 -6.08
C PHE A 34 19.64 -1.31 -5.44
N PHE A 35 19.23 -1.51 -4.19
CA PHE A 35 19.40 -2.78 -3.50
C PHE A 35 18.58 -3.91 -4.13
N TRP A 36 17.36 -3.65 -4.60
CA TRP A 36 16.55 -4.63 -5.33
C TRP A 36 17.24 -5.08 -6.61
N ILE A 37 17.69 -4.13 -7.44
CA ILE A 37 18.37 -4.41 -8.71
C ILE A 37 19.68 -5.17 -8.46
N TYR A 38 20.49 -4.74 -7.49
CA TYR A 38 21.74 -5.40 -7.13
C TYR A 38 21.51 -6.87 -6.74
N ASN A 39 20.52 -7.17 -5.91
CA ASN A 39 20.26 -8.54 -5.47
C ASN A 39 19.65 -9.43 -6.55
N ILE A 40 18.82 -8.88 -7.46
CA ILE A 40 18.35 -9.61 -8.64
C ILE A 40 19.53 -10.08 -9.50
N ILE A 41 20.57 -9.25 -9.60
CA ILE A 41 21.74 -9.53 -10.45
C ILE A 41 22.73 -10.48 -9.75
N THR A 42 22.85 -10.43 -8.42
CA THR A 42 23.97 -11.06 -7.69
C THR A 42 23.60 -12.23 -6.78
N LYS A 43 22.32 -12.43 -6.44
CA LYS A 43 21.89 -13.46 -5.47
C LYS A 43 20.73 -14.31 -5.96
N ASP A 44 20.58 -15.47 -5.33
CA ASP A 44 19.41 -16.33 -5.48
C ASP A 44 18.15 -15.56 -5.03
N ILE A 45 17.29 -15.28 -6.02
CA ILE A 45 16.15 -14.37 -5.93
C ILE A 45 15.19 -14.79 -4.82
N SER A 46 15.10 -16.09 -4.52
CA SER A 46 14.10 -16.71 -3.65
C SER A 46 14.17 -16.27 -2.17
N LYS A 47 15.35 -16.27 -1.55
CA LYS A 47 15.51 -15.92 -0.11
C LYS A 47 15.57 -14.42 0.16
N VAL A 48 16.02 -13.65 -0.82
CA VAL A 48 16.14 -12.19 -0.70
C VAL A 48 14.78 -11.52 -0.88
N PHE A 49 13.89 -12.09 -1.69
CA PHE A 49 12.58 -11.52 -1.96
C PHE A 49 11.76 -11.25 -0.69
N SER A 50 11.84 -12.11 0.34
CA SER A 50 10.94 -12.06 1.50
C SER A 50 11.17 -10.86 2.44
N ILE A 51 12.41 -10.62 2.87
CA ILE A 51 12.71 -9.55 3.85
C ILE A 51 12.53 -8.16 3.22
N PHE A 52 13.02 -7.97 1.99
CA PHE A 52 12.94 -6.68 1.33
C PHE A 52 11.51 -6.32 0.93
N LEU A 53 10.71 -7.31 0.55
CA LEU A 53 9.29 -7.12 0.33
C LEU A 53 8.56 -6.65 1.60
N ILE A 54 8.86 -7.28 2.75
CA ILE A 54 8.27 -6.90 4.04
C ILE A 54 8.67 -5.45 4.39
N LEU A 55 9.94 -5.09 4.26
CA LEU A 55 10.42 -3.72 4.51
C LEU A 55 9.75 -2.69 3.60
N SER A 56 9.56 -3.05 2.33
CA SER A 56 8.77 -2.27 1.39
C SER A 56 7.35 -2.06 1.92
N PHE A 57 6.60 -3.11 2.24
CA PHE A 57 5.23 -2.97 2.74
C PHE A 57 5.13 -2.16 4.04
N ILE A 58 6.09 -2.31 4.96
CA ILE A 58 6.17 -1.48 6.17
C ILE A 58 6.33 0.00 5.78
N THR A 59 7.24 0.30 4.85
CA THR A 59 7.50 1.67 4.40
C THR A 59 6.24 2.32 3.80
N ILE A 60 5.54 1.63 2.90
CA ILE A 60 4.27 2.11 2.33
C ILE A 60 3.23 2.30 3.44
N THR A 61 3.08 1.32 4.34
CA THR A 61 2.09 1.39 5.41
C THR A 61 2.33 2.60 6.30
N VAL A 62 3.58 2.84 6.72
CA VAL A 62 3.96 4.00 7.53
C VAL A 62 3.70 5.32 6.79
N LEU A 63 4.03 5.39 5.49
CA LEU A 63 3.76 6.57 4.67
C LEU A 63 2.26 6.90 4.61
N TYR A 64 1.41 5.90 4.34
CA TYR A 64 -0.03 6.11 4.22
C TYR A 64 -0.71 6.32 5.57
N ILE A 65 -0.21 5.74 6.67
CA ILE A 65 -0.62 6.10 8.03
C ILE A 65 -0.29 7.57 8.30
N ASN A 66 0.91 8.05 7.93
CA ASN A 66 1.28 9.44 8.11
C ASN A 66 0.35 10.39 7.34
N ILE A 67 -0.02 10.03 6.11
CA ILE A 67 -1.00 10.79 5.31
C ILE A 67 -2.35 10.82 6.03
N ILE A 68 -2.83 9.67 6.52
CA ILE A 68 -4.09 9.57 7.27
C ILE A 68 -4.06 10.46 8.51
N VAL A 69 -3.01 10.36 9.33
CA VAL A 69 -2.88 11.12 10.59
C VAL A 69 -2.87 12.61 10.30
N ASN A 70 -2.08 13.07 9.33
CA ASN A 70 -2.06 14.48 8.95
C ASN A 70 -3.42 14.95 8.43
N LYS A 71 -4.09 14.17 7.56
CA LYS A 71 -5.42 14.55 7.07
C LYS A 71 -6.47 14.52 8.19
N ALA A 72 -6.44 13.55 9.09
CA ALA A 72 -7.40 13.47 10.20
C ALA A 72 -7.23 14.63 11.20
N LEU A 73 -6.00 15.04 11.47
CA LEU A 73 -5.70 16.14 12.40
C LEU A 73 -6.01 17.53 11.82
N PHE A 74 -5.87 17.71 10.50
CA PHE A 74 -5.91 19.04 9.88
C PHE A 74 -7.10 19.30 8.93
N THR A 75 -8.04 18.35 8.77
CA THR A 75 -9.22 18.55 7.90
C THR A 75 -10.50 18.72 8.72
N LYS A 76 -11.27 19.80 8.50
CA LYS A 76 -12.60 20.03 9.11
C LYS A 76 -13.72 19.15 8.53
N LYS A 77 -13.48 18.50 7.38
CA LYS A 77 -14.44 17.58 6.76
C LYS A 77 -14.43 16.24 7.50
N ALA A 78 -15.58 15.57 7.60
CA ALA A 78 -15.66 14.22 8.14
C ALA A 78 -14.64 13.30 7.44
N VAL A 79 -13.80 12.62 8.20
CA VAL A 79 -12.61 11.90 7.72
C VAL A 79 -12.96 10.89 6.60
N PHE A 80 -14.08 10.19 6.73
CA PHE A 80 -14.58 9.23 5.73
C PHE A 80 -15.09 9.84 4.42
N GLN A 81 -15.30 11.16 4.37
CA GLN A 81 -15.68 11.86 3.14
C GLN A 81 -14.47 12.33 2.33
N ASN A 82 -13.25 12.09 2.80
CA ASN A 82 -12.03 12.44 2.09
C ASN A 82 -11.58 11.28 1.19
N PRO A 83 -11.54 11.45 -0.16
CA PRO A 83 -11.10 10.42 -1.08
C PRO A 83 -9.69 9.90 -0.78
N ILE A 84 -8.78 10.80 -0.38
CA ILE A 84 -7.38 10.45 -0.07
C ILE A 84 -7.33 9.52 1.15
N PHE A 85 -8.19 9.74 2.15
CA PHE A 85 -8.27 8.86 3.32
C PHE A 85 -8.67 7.43 2.92
N LEU A 86 -9.70 7.29 2.07
CA LEU A 86 -10.15 5.99 1.58
C LEU A 86 -9.09 5.28 0.70
N ILE A 87 -8.37 6.04 -0.14
CA ILE A 87 -7.24 5.52 -0.92
C ILE A 87 -6.13 5.02 0.00
N SER A 88 -5.78 5.79 1.03
CA SER A 88 -4.74 5.41 1.99
C SER A 88 -5.10 4.13 2.74
N ILE A 89 -6.34 3.99 3.21
CA ILE A 89 -6.80 2.74 3.87
C ILE A 89 -6.80 1.58 2.88
N SER A 90 -7.27 1.79 1.65
CA SER A 90 -7.27 0.78 0.59
C SER A 90 -5.85 0.23 0.36
N LEU A 91 -4.84 1.10 0.37
CA LEU A 91 -3.43 0.72 0.18
C LEU A 91 -2.81 0.03 1.41
N ILE A 92 -3.24 0.38 2.63
CA ILE A 92 -2.86 -0.37 3.83
C ILE A 92 -3.45 -1.80 3.77
N ILE A 93 -4.72 -1.93 3.40
CA ILE A 93 -5.39 -3.23 3.24
C ILE A 93 -4.73 -4.05 2.13
N TYR A 94 -4.29 -3.42 1.04
CA TYR A 94 -3.51 -4.08 0.00
C TYR A 94 -2.23 -4.71 0.57
N CYS A 95 -1.46 -3.95 1.35
CA CYS A 95 -0.23 -4.46 1.96
C CYS A 95 -0.55 -5.61 2.93
N ALA A 96 -1.57 -5.45 3.77
CA ALA A 96 -2.00 -6.45 4.74
C ALA A 96 -2.52 -7.75 4.08
N GLY A 97 -3.24 -7.67 2.96
CA GLY A 97 -3.74 -8.83 2.22
C GLY A 97 -2.68 -9.55 1.39
N THR A 98 -1.65 -8.83 0.95
CA THR A 98 -0.58 -9.41 0.12
C THR A 98 0.38 -10.29 0.94
N VAL A 99 0.62 -9.99 2.22
CA VAL A 99 1.48 -10.82 3.09
C VAL A 99 0.95 -12.26 3.26
N PRO A 100 -0.34 -12.49 3.58
CA PRO A 100 -0.96 -13.82 3.55
C PRO A 100 -0.81 -14.57 2.23
N LEU A 101 -0.88 -13.87 1.09
CA LEU A 101 -0.72 -14.48 -0.24
C LEU A 101 0.69 -15.06 -0.43
N TYR A 102 1.72 -14.39 0.10
CA TYR A 102 3.08 -14.92 0.11
C TYR A 102 3.24 -16.10 1.07
N GLY A 103 2.61 -16.06 2.24
CA GLY A 103 2.56 -17.21 3.15
C GLY A 103 1.87 -18.42 2.52
N LEU A 104 0.80 -18.19 1.75
CA LEU A 104 0.05 -19.22 1.03
C LEU A 104 0.93 -20.00 0.04
N MET A 105 1.81 -19.32 -0.69
CA MET A 105 2.71 -19.97 -1.65
C MET A 105 3.63 -20.97 -0.96
N ASN A 106 4.14 -20.63 0.23
CA ASN A 106 5.00 -21.54 1.01
C ASN A 106 4.20 -22.71 1.59
N ILE A 107 3.00 -22.44 2.12
CA ILE A 107 2.15 -23.46 2.77
C ILE A 107 1.56 -24.46 1.78
N LEU A 108 1.30 -24.04 0.54
CA LEU A 108 0.87 -24.94 -0.54
C LEU A 108 1.96 -25.94 -0.91
N ILE A 109 3.24 -25.56 -0.82
CA ILE A 109 4.38 -26.46 -1.02
C ILE A 109 4.46 -27.48 0.12
N GLU A 110 4.11 -27.09 1.35
CA GLU A 110 4.07 -27.94 2.55
C GLU A 110 2.83 -28.86 2.62
N GLY A 111 1.87 -28.73 1.68
CA GLY A 111 0.71 -29.61 1.58
C GLY A 111 -0.42 -29.36 2.58
N ASN A 112 -0.35 -28.30 3.41
CA ASN A 112 -1.39 -27.98 4.39
C ASN A 112 -2.57 -27.23 3.76
N LYS A 113 -3.52 -27.98 3.19
CA LYS A 113 -4.69 -27.45 2.48
C LYS A 113 -5.62 -26.59 3.34
N VAL A 114 -5.72 -26.86 4.64
CA VAL A 114 -6.62 -26.13 5.56
C VAL A 114 -6.11 -24.71 5.78
N LEU A 115 -4.83 -24.58 6.13
CA LEU A 115 -4.21 -23.28 6.35
C LEU A 115 -4.13 -22.47 5.06
N ALA A 116 -3.86 -23.11 3.92
CA ALA A 116 -3.93 -22.47 2.61
C ALA A 116 -5.33 -21.89 2.33
N LYS A 117 -6.41 -22.65 2.60
CA LYS A 117 -7.78 -22.14 2.41
C LYS A 117 -8.05 -20.89 3.28
N GLN A 118 -7.61 -20.90 4.53
CA GLN A 118 -7.79 -19.75 5.44
C GLN A 118 -7.06 -18.49 4.94
N LEU A 119 -5.79 -18.62 4.54
CA LEU A 119 -5.02 -17.50 4.02
C LEU A 119 -5.60 -16.95 2.70
N PHE A 120 -6.11 -17.84 1.84
CA PHE A 120 -6.81 -17.44 0.62
C PHE A 120 -8.07 -16.63 0.92
N THR A 121 -8.89 -17.07 1.90
CA THR A 121 -10.08 -16.35 2.33
C THR A 121 -9.74 -14.97 2.89
N ILE A 122 -8.69 -14.85 3.71
CA ILE A 122 -8.22 -13.55 4.23
C ILE A 122 -7.85 -12.62 3.09
N ASN A 123 -7.06 -13.11 2.12
CA ASN A 123 -6.68 -12.31 0.95
C ASN A 123 -7.89 -11.88 0.10
N MET A 124 -8.87 -12.77 -0.10
CA MET A 124 -10.11 -12.46 -0.82
C MET A 124 -10.91 -11.35 -0.14
N VAL A 125 -11.10 -11.44 1.19
CA VAL A 125 -11.80 -10.42 1.96
C VAL A 125 -11.07 -9.08 1.89
N ALA A 126 -9.74 -9.09 2.06
CA ALA A 126 -8.92 -7.89 1.93
C ALA A 126 -9.03 -7.27 0.53
N ALA A 127 -9.04 -8.08 -0.54
CA ALA A 127 -9.21 -7.60 -1.90
C ALA A 127 -10.57 -6.94 -2.12
N ILE A 128 -11.66 -7.56 -1.65
CA ILE A 128 -13.01 -6.99 -1.75
C ILE A 128 -13.10 -5.65 -1.01
N MET A 129 -12.59 -5.59 0.23
CA MET A 129 -12.55 -4.35 0.99
C MET A 129 -11.73 -3.26 0.29
N ARG A 130 -10.56 -3.62 -0.24
CA ARG A 130 -9.68 -2.71 -1.00
C ARG A 130 -10.43 -2.05 -2.16
N TYR A 131 -11.04 -2.87 -3.02
CA TYR A 131 -11.71 -2.36 -4.22
C TYR A 131 -12.98 -1.57 -3.88
N THR A 132 -13.70 -1.96 -2.82
CA THR A 132 -14.86 -1.21 -2.33
C THR A 132 -14.46 0.19 -1.89
N LEU A 133 -13.39 0.32 -1.09
CA LEU A 133 -12.88 1.62 -0.66
C LEU A 133 -12.39 2.48 -1.83
N LEU A 134 -11.73 1.86 -2.81
CA LEU A 134 -11.27 2.57 -4.01
C LEU A 134 -12.45 3.09 -4.83
N ALA A 135 -13.50 2.28 -5.01
CA ALA A 135 -14.72 2.71 -5.71
C ALA A 135 -15.41 3.88 -4.97
N LEU A 136 -15.49 3.80 -3.63
CA LEU A 136 -16.01 4.90 -2.82
C LEU A 136 -15.16 6.18 -2.93
N ALA A 137 -13.83 6.04 -2.96
CA ALA A 137 -12.93 7.16 -3.15
C ALA A 137 -13.14 7.85 -4.50
N ILE A 138 -13.23 7.07 -5.59
CA ILE A 138 -13.50 7.58 -6.94
C ILE A 138 -14.86 8.28 -6.98
N TYR A 139 -15.89 7.68 -6.40
CA TYR A 139 -17.23 8.28 -6.32
C TYR A 139 -17.19 9.64 -5.59
N LEU A 140 -16.53 9.72 -4.44
CA LEU A 140 -16.38 10.97 -3.69
C LEU A 140 -15.58 12.01 -4.47
N TYR A 141 -14.53 11.60 -5.20
CA TYR A 141 -13.72 12.49 -6.03
C TYR A 141 -14.55 13.11 -7.15
N ILE A 142 -15.31 12.29 -7.89
CA ILE A 142 -16.23 12.75 -8.95
C ILE A 142 -17.27 13.72 -8.38
N ARG A 143 -17.83 13.39 -7.22
CA ARG A 143 -18.82 14.25 -6.54
C ARG A 143 -18.22 15.60 -6.13
N GLN A 144 -16.96 15.63 -5.68
CA GLN A 144 -16.25 16.86 -5.31
C GLN A 144 -15.93 17.70 -6.54
N ALA A 145 -15.36 17.10 -7.59
CA ALA A 145 -15.05 17.79 -8.85
C ALA A 145 -16.29 18.43 -9.49
N LYS A 146 -17.44 17.73 -9.50
CA LYS A 146 -18.70 18.30 -10.01
C LYS A 146 -19.19 19.51 -9.22
N ARG A 147 -18.92 19.59 -7.92
CA ARG A 147 -19.30 20.73 -7.08
C ARG A 147 -18.41 21.94 -7.33
N GLU A 148 -17.13 21.72 -7.60
CA GLU A 148 -16.17 22.79 -7.90
C GLU A 148 -16.41 23.40 -9.28
N ILE A 149 -16.89 22.63 -10.25
CA ILE A 149 -17.27 23.15 -11.59
C ILE A 149 -18.57 23.99 -11.54
N ALA A 150 -19.45 23.70 -10.58
CA ALA A 150 -20.75 24.36 -10.45
C ALA A 150 -20.73 25.59 -9.52
N ALA A 151 -19.60 25.88 -8.89
CA ALA A 151 -19.39 27.00 -7.96
C ALA A 151 -18.58 28.11 -8.63
#